data_AF-A0A9Q4BBB9-F1
#
_entry.id   AF-A0A9Q4BBB9-F1
#
_cell.length_a   1.000
_cell.length_b   1.000
_cell.length_c   1.000
_cell.angle_alpha   90.00
_cell.angle_beta   90.00
_cell.angle_gamma   90.00
#
_symmetry.space_group_name_H-M   'P 1'
#
loop_
_entity.id
_entity.type
_entity.pdbx_description
1 polymer ?
#
loop_
_entity_poly.entity_id
_entity_poly.type
_entity_poly.pdbx_seq_one_letter_code
_entity_poly.pdbx_strand_id
1 'polypeptide(L)'
;MKSLRKSNHDILIQLTNIAHNFKSTEESYLLSYPYFLSYFKNLKSINLENLIIGISFTYSWMPTTLKTINLQNSKEIITLLNDVKNGELIDEKQLTTLKTAFNNSLVGTSKLLHFINPEQYAIWDSRVFRFLNNSEPHKYKLEKPKVYIEYLKLIEKLKNEKAFEAFFELMKQNVGYEITEYRALELGFFIGAKFQHKEIS
;
A
#
# COMPACT_ATOMS: atom_id res chain seq x y z
N MET A 1 2.49 -9.97 13.03
CA MET A 1 1.94 -8.66 13.46
C MET A 1 1.34 -8.76 14.86
N LYS A 2 1.44 -7.73 15.71
CA LYS A 2 1.02 -7.79 17.14
C LYS A 2 -0.46 -7.45 17.39
N SER A 3 -1.29 -7.21 16.36
CA SER A 3 -2.77 -7.19 16.50
C SER A 3 -3.43 -8.55 16.75
N LEU A 4 -2.64 -9.58 17.14
CA LEU A 4 -3.06 -10.96 17.46
C LEU A 4 -4.09 -11.11 18.61
N ARG A 5 -4.78 -10.03 19.02
CA ARG A 5 -5.88 -10.08 20.01
C ARG A 5 -7.24 -9.63 19.49
N LYS A 6 -7.32 -8.97 18.34
CA LYS A 6 -8.61 -8.58 17.73
C LYS A 6 -8.99 -9.57 16.65
N SER A 7 -10.24 -10.00 16.62
CA SER A 7 -10.74 -10.81 15.50
C SER A 7 -10.78 -9.97 14.21
N ASN A 8 -10.80 -10.62 13.04
CA ASN A 8 -10.99 -9.92 11.77
C ASN A 8 -12.26 -9.07 11.75
N HIS A 9 -13.33 -9.57 12.37
CA HIS A 9 -14.59 -8.87 12.54
C HIS A 9 -14.42 -7.57 13.35
N ASP A 10 -13.71 -7.63 14.48
CA ASP A 10 -13.45 -6.43 15.30
C ASP A 10 -12.61 -5.38 14.56
N ILE A 11 -11.65 -5.84 13.74
CA ILE A 11 -10.86 -4.96 12.88
C ILE A 11 -11.78 -4.22 11.91
N LEU A 12 -12.70 -4.92 11.24
CA LEU A 12 -13.63 -4.30 10.29
C LEU A 12 -14.61 -3.34 10.97
N ILE A 13 -15.16 -3.67 12.14
CA ILE A 13 -15.99 -2.72 12.91
C ILE A 13 -15.20 -1.44 13.21
N GLN A 14 -13.94 -1.59 13.65
CA GLN A 14 -13.09 -0.43 13.92
C GLN A 14 -12.85 0.40 12.65
N LEU A 15 -12.61 -0.25 11.51
CA LEU A 15 -12.42 0.42 10.22
C LEU A 15 -13.69 1.13 9.74
N THR A 16 -14.87 0.53 9.89
CA THR A 16 -16.15 1.15 9.55
C THR A 16 -16.39 2.42 10.38
N ASN A 17 -16.09 2.38 11.69
CA ASN A 17 -16.19 3.57 12.55
C ASN A 17 -15.22 4.68 12.11
N ILE A 18 -14.01 4.33 11.66
CA ILE A 18 -13.05 5.29 11.10
C ILE A 18 -13.60 5.87 9.80
N ALA A 19 -14.15 5.04 8.92
CA ALA A 19 -14.71 5.46 7.64
C ALA A 19 -15.89 6.44 7.83
N HIS A 20 -16.75 6.25 8.82
CA HIS A 20 -17.84 7.22 9.11
C HIS A 20 -17.35 8.64 9.43
N ASN A 21 -16.14 8.77 9.97
CA ASN A 21 -15.53 10.06 10.32
C ASN A 21 -14.54 10.55 9.26
N PHE A 22 -14.31 9.77 8.20
CA PHE A 22 -13.42 10.15 7.12
C PHE A 22 -14.16 11.03 6.13
N LYS A 23 -13.62 12.23 5.91
CA LYS A 23 -13.97 13.09 4.78
C LYS A 23 -12.73 13.24 3.93
N SER A 24 -12.88 13.06 2.62
CA SER A 24 -11.83 13.42 1.67
C SER A 24 -11.42 14.88 1.89
N THR A 25 -10.17 15.08 2.28
CA THR A 25 -9.50 16.38 2.32
C THR A 25 -8.81 16.57 0.97
N GLU A 26 -8.55 17.81 0.54
CA GLU A 26 -7.73 18.11 -0.64
C GLU A 26 -6.23 17.80 -0.39
N GLU A 27 -5.92 16.63 0.18
CA GLU A 27 -4.55 16.13 0.32
C GLU A 27 -4.02 15.75 -1.07
N SER A 28 -2.84 16.25 -1.42
CA SER A 28 -2.26 16.13 -2.77
C SER A 28 -2.12 14.69 -3.28
N TYR A 29 -1.91 13.71 -2.39
CA TYR A 29 -1.84 12.30 -2.78
C TYR A 29 -3.22 11.72 -3.14
N LEU A 30 -4.32 12.21 -2.56
CA LEU A 30 -5.67 11.79 -2.98
C LEU A 30 -5.96 12.33 -4.38
N LEU A 31 -5.52 13.55 -4.68
CA LEU A 31 -5.60 14.14 -6.02
C LEU A 31 -4.77 13.37 -7.05
N SER A 32 -3.50 13.06 -6.75
CA SER A 32 -2.61 12.44 -7.73
C SER A 32 -2.82 10.93 -7.92
N TYR A 33 -3.47 10.26 -6.97
CA TYR A 33 -3.71 8.81 -7.00
C TYR A 33 -4.34 8.28 -8.29
N PRO A 34 -5.51 8.78 -8.75
CA PRO A 34 -6.13 8.27 -9.97
C PRO A 34 -5.26 8.47 -11.21
N TYR A 35 -4.45 9.54 -11.26
CA TYR A 35 -3.52 9.78 -12.36
C TYR A 35 -2.36 8.78 -12.36
N PHE A 36 -1.82 8.45 -11.19
CA PHE A 36 -0.76 7.45 -11.07
C PHE A 36 -1.26 6.05 -11.45
N LEU A 37 -2.47 5.68 -11.03
CA LEU A 37 -3.11 4.44 -11.48
C LEU A 37 -3.33 4.43 -12.99
N SER A 38 -3.89 5.50 -13.55
CA SER A 38 -4.16 5.62 -14.98
C SER A 38 -2.88 5.49 -15.80
N TYR A 39 -1.78 6.09 -15.35
CA TYR A 39 -0.47 5.97 -15.99
C TYR A 39 -0.08 4.50 -16.19
N PHE A 40 -0.04 3.69 -15.13
CA PHE A 40 0.37 2.28 -15.25
C PHE A 40 -0.67 1.38 -15.91
N LYS A 41 -1.97 1.66 -15.69
CA LYS A 41 -3.07 0.92 -16.34
C LYS A 41 -2.95 0.99 -17.87
N ASN A 42 -2.61 2.16 -18.40
CA ASN A 42 -2.54 2.41 -19.84
C ASN A 42 -1.24 1.92 -20.51
N LEU A 43 -0.23 1.51 -19.74
CA LEU A 43 0.96 0.88 -20.31
C LEU A 43 0.61 -0.52 -20.83
N LYS A 44 1.15 -0.90 -22.00
CA LYS A 44 1.13 -2.29 -22.45
C LYS A 44 2.14 -3.15 -21.68
N SER A 45 3.32 -2.59 -21.47
CA SER A 45 4.44 -3.19 -20.73
C SER A 45 5.24 -2.08 -20.06
N ILE A 46 5.90 -2.39 -18.96
CA ILE A 46 6.78 -1.46 -18.25
C ILE A 46 8.18 -1.57 -18.85
N ASN A 47 8.74 -0.44 -19.29
CA ASN A 47 10.14 -0.32 -19.68
C ASN A 47 10.95 0.45 -18.60
N LEU A 48 12.23 0.72 -18.89
CA LEU A 48 13.08 1.47 -17.95
C LEU A 48 12.58 2.90 -17.69
N GLU A 49 12.12 3.62 -18.72
CA GLU A 49 11.60 4.98 -18.59
C GLU A 49 10.36 4.99 -17.70
N ASN A 50 9.43 4.05 -17.90
CA ASN A 50 8.24 3.90 -17.07
C ASN A 50 8.60 3.59 -15.62
N LEU A 51 9.61 2.75 -15.39
CA LEU A 51 10.12 2.47 -14.05
C LEU A 51 10.63 3.74 -13.38
N ILE A 52 11.49 4.52 -14.05
CA ILE A 52 12.08 5.75 -13.49
C ILE A 52 10.99 6.76 -13.16
N ILE A 53 10.07 7.02 -14.10
CA ILE A 53 8.94 7.93 -13.90
C ILE A 53 8.07 7.45 -12.72
N GLY A 54 7.74 6.15 -12.72
CA GLY A 54 6.90 5.51 -11.73
C GLY A 54 7.42 5.60 -10.29
N ILE A 55 8.70 5.29 -10.10
CA ILE A 55 9.30 5.38 -8.77
C ILE A 55 9.44 6.84 -8.33
N SER A 56 9.71 7.78 -9.24
CA SER A 56 9.73 9.22 -8.94
C SER A 56 8.36 9.72 -8.48
N PHE A 57 7.27 9.34 -9.14
CA PHE A 57 5.89 9.64 -8.70
C PHE A 57 5.63 9.11 -7.29
N THR A 58 6.04 7.86 -7.04
CA THR A 58 5.88 7.22 -5.75
C THR A 58 6.55 7.98 -4.61
N TYR A 59 7.78 8.46 -4.86
CA TYR A 59 8.53 9.23 -3.86
C TYR A 59 7.99 10.65 -3.66
N SER A 60 7.15 11.19 -4.57
CA SER A 60 6.43 12.45 -4.32
C SER A 60 5.42 12.36 -3.16
N TRP A 61 5.01 11.15 -2.77
CA TRP A 61 4.13 10.90 -1.62
C TRP A 61 4.87 10.72 -0.29
N MET A 62 6.21 10.74 -0.33
CA MET A 62 7.05 10.43 0.81
C MET A 62 7.87 11.67 1.19
N PRO A 63 8.07 11.95 2.50
CA PRO A 63 8.92 13.05 2.93
C PRO A 63 10.41 12.80 2.63
N THR A 64 10.78 11.56 2.32
CA THR A 64 12.16 11.17 2.01
C THR A 64 12.43 11.33 0.52
N THR A 65 13.55 11.96 0.17
CA THR A 65 14.00 12.04 -1.22
C THR A 65 14.46 10.67 -1.73
N LEU A 66 14.12 10.36 -2.98
CA LEU A 66 14.68 9.23 -3.71
C LEU A 66 16.16 9.49 -4.00
N LYS A 67 17.05 8.86 -3.22
CA LYS A 67 18.50 9.08 -3.35
C LYS A 67 19.16 8.15 -4.35
N THR A 68 18.69 6.91 -4.43
CA THR A 68 19.32 5.88 -5.23
C THR A 68 18.27 5.04 -5.96
N ILE A 69 18.55 4.80 -7.24
CA ILE A 69 17.92 3.78 -8.06
C ILE A 69 19.05 2.84 -8.51
N ASN A 70 19.09 1.63 -7.96
CA ASN A 70 20.12 0.66 -8.36
C ASN A 70 19.64 -0.12 -9.58
N LEU A 71 20.22 0.20 -10.75
CA LEU A 71 19.88 -0.39 -12.05
C LEU A 71 20.82 -1.52 -12.49
N GLN A 72 21.70 -2.03 -11.61
CA GLN A 72 22.61 -3.14 -11.93
C GLN A 72 21.87 -4.35 -12.50
N ASN A 73 20.68 -4.66 -11.97
CA ASN A 73 19.82 -5.75 -12.44
C ASN A 73 18.55 -5.24 -13.14
N SER A 74 18.65 -4.15 -13.91
CA SER A 74 17.49 -3.50 -14.56
C SER A 74 16.60 -4.45 -15.36
N LYS A 75 17.18 -5.44 -16.07
CA LYS A 75 16.40 -6.46 -16.80
C LYS A 75 15.51 -7.29 -15.87
N GLU A 76 16.08 -7.81 -14.78
CA GLU A 76 15.34 -8.59 -13.78
C GLU A 76 14.24 -7.74 -13.14
N ILE A 77 14.56 -6.50 -12.75
CA ILE A 77 13.60 -5.56 -12.16
C ILE A 77 12.43 -5.31 -13.12
N ILE A 78 12.71 -5.05 -14.39
CA ILE A 78 11.69 -4.80 -15.40
C ILE A 78 10.82 -6.04 -15.63
N THR A 79 11.42 -7.24 -15.68
CA THR A 79 10.67 -8.50 -15.76
C THR A 79 9.71 -8.62 -14.59
N LEU A 80 10.20 -8.50 -13.35
CA LEU A 80 9.37 -8.60 -12.14
C LEU A 80 8.21 -7.60 -12.13
N LEU A 81 8.42 -6.36 -12.59
CA LEU A 81 7.35 -5.36 -12.65
C LEU A 81 6.31 -5.68 -13.72
N ASN A 82 6.72 -6.28 -14.84
CA ASN A 82 5.77 -6.77 -15.86
C ASN A 82 5.01 -8.00 -15.38
N ASP A 83 5.65 -8.91 -14.64
CA ASP A 83 5.00 -10.07 -14.02
C ASP A 83 3.89 -9.57 -13.06
N VAL A 84 4.21 -8.61 -12.19
CA VAL A 84 3.24 -7.92 -11.31
C VAL A 84 2.09 -7.30 -12.11
N LYS A 85 2.39 -6.59 -13.21
CA LYS A 85 1.38 -5.98 -14.07
C LYS A 85 0.45 -7.02 -14.71
N ASN A 86 0.96 -8.21 -14.99
CA ASN A 86 0.21 -9.33 -15.56
C ASN A 86 -0.50 -10.19 -14.50
N GLY A 87 -0.45 -9.80 -13.23
CA GLY A 87 -1.17 -10.46 -12.14
C GLY A 87 -0.38 -11.57 -11.43
N GLU A 88 0.94 -11.67 -11.67
CA GLU A 88 1.78 -12.62 -10.96
C GLU A 88 2.18 -12.11 -9.58
N LEU A 89 2.09 -12.98 -8.58
CA LEU A 89 2.51 -12.68 -7.22
C LEU A 89 4.02 -12.83 -7.07
N ILE A 90 4.62 -11.88 -6.37
CA ILE A 90 6.06 -11.89 -6.07
C ILE A 90 6.35 -12.40 -4.67
N ASP A 91 7.45 -13.14 -4.53
CA ASP A 91 7.91 -13.71 -3.27
C ASP A 91 8.82 -12.76 -2.46
N GLU A 92 9.30 -13.23 -1.30
CA GLU A 92 10.20 -12.46 -0.43
C GLU A 92 11.54 -12.10 -1.09
N LYS A 93 12.06 -12.95 -1.96
CA LYS A 93 13.35 -12.74 -2.63
C LYS A 93 13.18 -11.68 -3.72
N GLN A 94 12.14 -11.79 -4.54
CA GLN A 94 11.79 -10.81 -5.57
C GLN A 94 11.48 -9.44 -4.96
N LEU A 95 10.76 -9.39 -3.83
CA LEU A 95 10.57 -8.16 -3.06
C LEU A 95 11.89 -7.58 -2.53
N THR A 96 12.83 -8.43 -2.14
CA THR A 96 14.17 -8.00 -1.72
C THR A 96 14.95 -7.39 -2.89
N THR A 97 14.88 -8.00 -4.07
CA THR A 97 15.45 -7.44 -5.31
C THR A 97 14.87 -6.05 -5.59
N LEU A 98 13.54 -5.92 -5.63
CA LEU A 98 12.88 -4.64 -5.92
C LEU A 98 13.19 -3.57 -4.87
N LYS A 99 13.09 -3.87 -3.57
CA LYS A 99 13.37 -2.87 -2.55
C LYS A 99 14.81 -2.41 -2.57
N THR A 100 15.77 -3.31 -2.84
CA THR A 100 17.18 -2.96 -2.98
C THR A 100 17.41 -2.01 -4.15
N ALA A 101 16.65 -2.18 -5.24
CA ALA A 101 16.65 -1.25 -6.37
C ALA A 101 16.14 0.13 -5.99
N PHE A 102 15.15 0.23 -5.09
CA PHE A 102 14.45 1.47 -4.76
C PHE A 102 14.80 1.97 -3.34
N ASN A 103 16.01 2.51 -3.19
CA ASN A 103 16.48 3.13 -1.94
C ASN A 103 16.45 2.20 -0.69
N ASN A 104 16.49 0.88 -0.90
CA ASN A 104 16.27 -0.13 0.13
C ASN A 104 14.97 0.08 0.93
N SER A 105 13.91 0.55 0.25
CA SER A 105 12.63 0.91 0.87
C SER A 105 11.48 0.05 0.37
N LEU A 106 10.95 -0.78 1.25
CA LEU A 106 9.74 -1.56 1.04
C LEU A 106 8.50 -0.67 1.04
N VAL A 107 8.52 0.47 1.74
CA VAL A 107 7.44 1.48 1.68
C VAL A 107 7.31 2.05 0.26
N GLY A 108 8.42 2.52 -0.33
CA GLY A 108 8.43 3.00 -1.72
C GLY A 108 8.09 1.87 -2.71
N THR A 109 8.66 0.68 -2.50
CA THR A 109 8.40 -0.49 -3.35
C THR A 109 6.92 -0.88 -3.36
N SER A 110 6.28 -0.96 -2.19
CA SER A 110 4.86 -1.35 -2.08
C SER A 110 3.92 -0.35 -2.76
N LYS A 111 4.23 0.96 -2.72
CA LYS A 111 3.46 2.00 -3.40
C LYS A 111 3.58 1.86 -4.92
N LEU A 112 4.79 1.64 -5.43
CA LEU A 112 4.99 1.38 -6.86
C LEU A 112 4.22 0.13 -7.31
N LEU A 113 4.33 -0.98 -6.55
CA LEU A 113 3.58 -2.21 -6.82
C LEU A 113 2.07 -1.98 -6.83
N HIS A 114 1.56 -1.21 -5.86
CA HIS A 114 0.15 -0.86 -5.80
C HIS A 114 -0.29 -0.03 -7.01
N PHE A 115 0.52 0.91 -7.49
CA PHE A 115 0.16 1.68 -8.68
C PHE A 115 0.17 0.84 -9.96
N ILE A 116 1.03 -0.17 -10.03
CA ILE A 116 1.09 -1.11 -11.15
C ILE A 116 -0.11 -2.06 -11.13
N ASN A 117 -0.44 -2.60 -9.95
CA ASN A 117 -1.50 -3.58 -9.77
C ASN A 117 -2.20 -3.39 -8.40
N PRO A 118 -3.22 -2.51 -8.34
CA PRO A 118 -3.92 -2.20 -7.09
C PRO A 118 -4.87 -3.31 -6.63
N GLU A 119 -5.08 -4.35 -7.44
CA GLU A 119 -5.97 -5.47 -7.12
C GLU A 119 -5.30 -6.56 -6.27
N GLN A 120 -3.96 -6.60 -6.26
CA GLN A 120 -3.18 -7.61 -5.54
C GLN A 120 -2.19 -7.04 -4.51
N TYR A 121 -1.89 -5.74 -4.60
CA TYR A 121 -0.90 -5.10 -3.72
C TYR A 121 -1.54 -3.93 -3.00
N ALA A 122 -1.53 -3.93 -1.68
CA ALA A 122 -1.92 -2.80 -0.86
C ALA A 122 -0.67 -1.99 -0.48
N ILE A 123 -0.81 -0.68 -0.34
CA ILE A 123 0.30 0.18 0.08
C ILE A 123 0.75 -0.22 1.49
N TRP A 124 2.06 -0.41 1.65
CA TRP A 124 2.68 -0.57 2.95
C TRP A 124 3.28 0.75 3.40
N ASP A 125 2.75 1.29 4.49
CA ASP A 125 3.15 2.59 5.04
C ASP A 125 3.46 2.48 6.54
N SER A 126 4.25 3.42 7.05
CA SER A 126 4.56 3.50 8.48
C SER A 126 3.29 3.69 9.31
N ARG A 127 2.30 4.42 8.79
CA ARG A 127 0.98 4.59 9.43
C ARG A 127 0.19 3.28 9.46
N VAL A 128 0.16 2.54 8.36
CA VAL A 128 -0.48 1.21 8.27
C VAL A 128 0.17 0.26 9.27
N PHE A 129 1.51 0.22 9.33
CA PHE A 129 2.24 -0.57 10.31
C PHE A 129 1.83 -0.21 11.74
N ARG A 130 1.79 1.09 12.06
CA ARG A 130 1.46 1.57 13.41
C ARG A 130 0.06 1.13 13.82
N PHE A 131 -0.92 1.31 12.95
CA PHE A 131 -2.29 0.87 13.20
C PHE A 131 -2.37 -0.63 13.54
N LEU A 132 -1.69 -1.45 12.74
CA LEU A 132 -1.74 -2.92 12.86
C LEU A 132 -0.89 -3.49 14.00
N ASN A 133 0.03 -2.72 14.56
CA ASN A 133 0.90 -3.20 15.64
C ASN A 133 0.71 -2.43 16.95
N ASN A 134 -0.09 -1.37 16.94
CA ASN A 134 -0.29 -0.43 18.06
C ASN A 134 1.05 0.03 18.66
N SER A 135 2.03 0.29 17.80
CA SER A 135 3.40 0.63 18.18
C SER A 135 4.09 1.40 17.07
N GLU A 136 5.03 2.27 17.43
CA GLU A 136 5.87 2.96 16.46
C GLU A 136 6.66 1.97 15.57
N PRO A 137 6.82 2.28 14.27
CA PRO A 137 7.44 1.38 13.32
C PRO A 137 8.95 1.28 13.56
N HIS A 138 9.39 0.13 14.06
CA HIS A 138 10.81 -0.21 14.01
C HIS A 138 11.23 -0.46 12.56
N LYS A 139 12.17 0.33 12.03
CA LYS A 139 12.66 0.23 10.64
C LYS A 139 12.97 -1.20 10.21
N TYR A 140 13.64 -1.97 11.07
CA TYR A 140 13.96 -3.38 10.82
C TYR A 140 12.73 -4.27 10.56
N LYS A 141 11.58 -3.98 11.15
CA LYS A 141 10.34 -4.74 10.91
C LYS A 141 9.59 -4.21 9.69
N LEU A 142 9.53 -2.88 9.54
CA LEU A 142 8.85 -2.23 8.42
C LEU A 142 9.46 -2.63 7.07
N GLU A 143 10.77 -2.83 7.03
CA GLU A 143 11.55 -3.11 5.81
C GLU A 143 11.72 -4.60 5.49
N LYS A 144 10.98 -5.49 6.19
CA LYS A 144 11.02 -6.95 5.97
C LYS A 144 9.96 -7.41 4.96
N PRO A 145 10.37 -8.02 3.84
CA PRO A 145 9.44 -8.60 2.86
C PRO A 145 8.39 -9.54 3.46
N LYS A 146 8.80 -10.44 4.36
CA LYS A 146 7.89 -11.35 5.07
C LYS A 146 6.72 -10.63 5.74
N VAL A 147 6.99 -9.51 6.41
CA VAL A 147 5.96 -8.76 7.14
C VAL A 147 4.98 -8.12 6.17
N TYR A 148 5.45 -7.65 5.01
CA TYR A 148 4.57 -7.14 3.96
C TYR A 148 3.71 -8.24 3.34
N ILE A 149 4.25 -9.43 3.07
CA ILE A 149 3.45 -10.57 2.59
C ILE A 149 2.42 -11.02 3.64
N GLU A 150 2.78 -11.06 4.92
CA GLU A 150 1.81 -11.31 6.01
C GLU A 150 0.68 -10.27 6.03
N TYR A 151 0.99 -9.02 5.74
CA TYR A 151 0.01 -7.94 5.62
C TYR A 151 -0.93 -8.15 4.41
N LEU A 152 -0.42 -8.48 3.22
CA LEU A 152 -1.28 -8.78 2.07
C LEU A 152 -2.21 -9.99 2.34
N LYS A 153 -1.71 -11.02 3.05
CA LYS A 153 -2.54 -12.14 3.49
C LYS A 153 -3.63 -11.72 4.49
N LEU A 154 -3.38 -10.72 5.32
CA LEU A 154 -4.41 -10.14 6.20
C LEU A 154 -5.47 -9.41 5.38
N ILE A 155 -5.07 -8.62 4.39
CA ILE A 155 -6.00 -7.93 3.47
C ILE A 155 -6.95 -8.94 2.81
N GLU A 156 -6.41 -10.03 2.26
CA GLU A 156 -7.20 -11.12 1.68
C GLU A 156 -8.19 -11.72 2.67
N LYS A 157 -7.78 -11.96 3.92
CA LYS A 157 -8.69 -12.48 4.94
C LYS A 157 -9.82 -11.51 5.24
N LEU A 158 -9.51 -10.22 5.40
CA LEU A 158 -10.50 -9.19 5.74
C LEU A 158 -11.52 -8.98 4.64
N LYS A 159 -11.10 -9.01 3.38
CA LYS A 159 -12.00 -8.93 2.21
C LYS A 159 -13.09 -10.02 2.21
N ASN A 160 -12.76 -11.22 2.71
CA ASN A 160 -13.67 -12.36 2.70
C ASN A 160 -14.61 -12.41 3.93
N GLU A 161 -14.53 -11.42 4.84
CA GLU A 161 -15.43 -11.33 5.99
C GLU A 161 -16.77 -10.72 5.60
N LYS A 162 -17.87 -11.19 6.21
CA LYS A 162 -19.22 -10.67 5.94
C LYS A 162 -19.37 -9.16 6.20
N ALA A 163 -18.62 -8.63 7.16
CA ALA A 163 -18.68 -7.21 7.52
C ALA A 163 -17.92 -6.29 6.53
N PHE A 164 -17.19 -6.86 5.57
CA PHE A 164 -16.33 -6.10 4.66
C PHE A 164 -17.13 -5.24 3.68
N GLU A 165 -18.23 -5.77 3.12
CA GLU A 165 -19.02 -5.08 2.10
C GLU A 165 -19.53 -3.71 2.58
N ALA A 166 -20.07 -3.66 3.80
CA ALA A 166 -20.53 -2.40 4.40
C ALA A 166 -19.41 -1.38 4.58
N PHE A 167 -18.22 -1.82 4.99
CA PHE A 167 -17.03 -0.97 5.07
C PHE A 167 -16.60 -0.47 3.70
N PHE A 168 -16.58 -1.35 2.70
CA PHE A 168 -16.10 -1.04 1.37
C PHE A 168 -16.98 -0.01 0.65
N GLU A 169 -18.31 -0.19 0.71
CA GLU A 169 -19.26 0.77 0.14
C GLU A 169 -19.11 2.16 0.76
N LEU A 170 -18.98 2.23 2.08
CA LEU A 170 -18.77 3.50 2.80
C LEU A 170 -17.46 4.17 2.37
N MET A 171 -16.38 3.40 2.23
CA MET A 171 -15.10 3.95 1.77
C MET A 171 -15.20 4.52 0.35
N LYS A 172 -15.82 3.80 -0.60
CA LYS A 172 -16.01 4.29 -1.98
C LYS A 172 -16.75 5.63 -2.02
N GLN A 173 -17.82 5.75 -1.23
CA GLN A 173 -18.59 7.00 -1.13
C GLN A 173 -17.73 8.16 -0.61
N ASN A 174 -16.86 7.90 0.37
CA ASN A 174 -16.07 8.94 1.02
C ASN A 174 -14.85 9.40 0.20
N VAL A 175 -14.24 8.55 -0.62
CA VAL A 175 -13.11 8.97 -1.49
C VAL A 175 -13.56 9.71 -2.74
N GLY A 176 -14.74 9.42 -3.27
CA GLY A 176 -15.28 10.11 -4.46
C GLY A 176 -14.65 9.67 -5.79
N TYR A 177 -13.96 8.53 -5.83
CA TYR A 177 -13.46 7.89 -7.05
C TYR A 177 -13.35 6.37 -6.86
N GLU A 178 -13.27 5.63 -7.96
CA GLU A 178 -13.16 4.17 -7.95
C GLU A 178 -11.90 3.69 -7.21
N ILE A 179 -12.07 2.77 -6.26
CA ILE A 179 -10.99 2.17 -5.48
C ILE A 179 -11.16 0.65 -5.41
N THR A 180 -10.04 -0.06 -5.34
CA THR A 180 -10.03 -1.51 -5.09
C THR A 180 -10.27 -1.81 -3.62
N GLU A 181 -10.62 -3.06 -3.32
CA GLU A 181 -10.78 -3.56 -1.95
C GLU A 181 -9.48 -3.43 -1.14
N TYR A 182 -8.33 -3.69 -1.79
CA TYR A 182 -6.99 -3.50 -1.23
C TYR A 182 -6.75 -2.04 -0.86
N ARG A 183 -7.10 -1.10 -1.74
CA ARG A 183 -6.99 0.33 -1.45
C ARG A 183 -7.92 0.75 -0.32
N ALA A 184 -9.15 0.25 -0.27
CA ALA A 184 -10.10 0.60 0.79
C ALA A 184 -9.58 0.20 2.18
N LEU A 185 -9.15 -1.05 2.34
CA LEU A 185 -8.61 -1.55 3.61
C LEU A 185 -7.33 -0.81 4.01
N GLU A 186 -6.40 -0.64 3.07
CA GLU A 186 -5.17 0.11 3.31
C GLU A 186 -5.44 1.54 3.75
N LEU A 187 -6.31 2.26 3.04
CA LEU A 187 -6.64 3.64 3.34
C LEU A 187 -7.31 3.75 4.72
N GLY A 188 -8.18 2.79 5.06
CA GLY A 188 -8.76 2.67 6.40
C GLY A 188 -7.69 2.54 7.49
N PHE A 189 -6.69 1.67 7.31
CA PHE A 189 -5.56 1.56 8.24
C PHE A 189 -4.72 2.84 8.32
N PHE A 190 -4.42 3.44 7.16
CA PHE A 190 -3.61 4.64 7.07
C PHE A 190 -4.25 5.83 7.79
N ILE A 191 -5.56 6.03 7.61
CA ILE A 191 -6.34 7.08 8.29
C ILE A 191 -6.50 6.74 9.77
N GLY A 192 -6.82 5.49 10.11
CA GLY A 192 -7.00 5.03 11.48
C GLY A 192 -5.80 5.32 12.39
N ALA A 193 -4.60 5.27 11.82
CA ALA A 193 -3.37 5.61 12.52
C ALA A 193 -3.29 7.08 12.97
N LYS A 194 -4.06 8.00 12.37
CA LYS A 194 -4.19 9.40 12.85
C LYS A 194 -5.04 9.47 14.12
N PHE A 195 -6.08 8.65 14.24
CA PHE A 195 -7.00 8.66 15.38
C PHE A 195 -6.39 8.03 16.64
N GLN A 196 -5.61 6.94 16.51
CA GLN A 196 -4.93 6.31 17.65
C GLN A 196 -3.91 7.24 18.34
N HIS A 197 -3.38 8.24 17.64
CA HIS A 197 -2.42 9.18 18.22
C HIS A 197 -3.09 10.22 19.13
N LYS A 198 -4.40 10.46 19.00
CA LYS A 198 -5.13 11.44 19.84
C LYS A 198 -5.58 10.90 21.19
N GLU A 199 -5.63 9.58 21.37
CA GLU A 199 -6.03 8.97 22.66
C GLU A 199 -4.85 8.80 23.62
N ILE A 200 -3.62 9.09 23.18
CA ILE A 200 -2.37 8.90 23.95
C ILE A 200 -1.67 10.26 24.24
N SER A 201 -2.19 11.37 23.71
CA SER A 201 -1.69 12.74 23.93
C SER A 201 -2.66 13.57 24.74
#